data_AF-A0A8S8YP88-F1
#
_entry.id   AF-A0A8S8YP88-F1
#
_cell.length_a   1.000
_cell.length_b   1.000
_cell.length_c   1.000
_cell.angle_alpha   90.00
_cell.angle_beta   90.00
_cell.angle_gamma   90.00
#
_symmetry.space_group_name_H-M   'P 1'
#
loop_
_entity.id
_entity.type
_entity.pdbx_description
1 polymer ?
#
loop_
_entity_poly.entity_id
_entity_poly.type
_entity_poly.pdbx_seq_one_letter_code
_entity_poly.pdbx_strand_id
1 'polypeptide(L)'
;MGEPKIHSSGIVDVDFGEGVTLVDPVNLYGCTLADGVFVGPFVEIQRRTSIGARTRVQSHAFICELVTIGEDCFISHGAMFINDPFKIGGPARGTRHSGKKPTSAIVSALEPTPPSCP
;
A
#
# COMPACT_ATOMS: atom_id res chain seq x y z
N MET A 1 18.44 -6.32 31.38
CA MET A 1 18.54 -5.99 29.94
C MET A 1 17.20 -6.36 29.32
N GLY A 2 16.55 -5.48 28.56
CA GLY A 2 15.26 -5.81 27.94
C GLY A 2 15.48 -6.69 26.71
N GLU A 3 14.79 -7.82 26.61
CA GLU A 3 14.83 -8.68 25.42
C GLU A 3 13.77 -8.22 24.40
N PRO A 4 14.13 -8.12 23.11
CA PRO A 4 13.18 -7.72 22.08
C PRO A 4 12.20 -8.86 21.75
N LYS A 5 10.94 -8.49 21.48
CA LYS A 5 10.01 -9.38 20.79
C LYS A 5 10.23 -9.25 19.29
N ILE A 6 10.64 -10.34 18.66
CA ILE A 6 10.91 -10.40 17.21
C ILE A 6 9.66 -10.95 16.52
N HIS A 7 9.18 -10.24 15.51
CA HIS A 7 8.12 -10.71 14.62
C HIS A 7 8.71 -10.87 13.22
N SER A 8 8.41 -12.00 12.58
CA SER A 8 8.73 -12.20 11.16
C SER A 8 7.71 -11.45 10.31
N SER A 9 8.17 -10.87 9.20
CA SER A 9 7.27 -10.41 8.14
C SER A 9 6.49 -11.60 7.56
N GLY A 10 5.29 -11.34 7.07
CA GLY A 10 4.49 -12.39 6.44
C GLY A 10 3.22 -11.86 5.82
N ILE A 11 2.36 -12.80 5.45
CA ILE A 11 1.03 -12.56 4.89
C ILE A 11 0.02 -13.02 5.94
N VAL A 12 -0.72 -12.09 6.53
CA VAL A 12 -1.61 -12.36 7.68
C VAL A 12 -2.97 -11.70 7.45
N ASP A 13 -4.05 -12.47 7.48
CA ASP A 13 -5.42 -11.93 7.32
C ASP A 13 -5.57 -11.06 6.05
N VAL A 14 -5.12 -11.58 4.90
CA VAL A 14 -5.21 -10.89 3.62
C VAL A 14 -6.27 -11.56 2.74
N ASP A 15 -7.19 -10.75 2.23
CA ASP A 15 -8.19 -11.19 1.28
C ASP A 15 -7.65 -11.01 -0.15
N PHE A 16 -7.54 -12.11 -0.88
CA PHE A 16 -7.03 -12.14 -2.25
C PHE A 16 -8.14 -12.37 -3.26
N GLY A 17 -8.12 -11.56 -4.32
CA GLY A 17 -8.82 -11.84 -5.56
C GLY A 17 -8.09 -12.87 -6.43
N GLU A 18 -8.64 -13.13 -7.61
CA GLU A 18 -8.08 -14.11 -8.55
C GLU A 18 -6.80 -13.58 -9.23
N GLY A 19 -5.80 -14.45 -9.42
CA GLY A 19 -4.60 -14.11 -10.17
C GLY A 19 -3.67 -13.08 -9.51
N VAL A 20 -3.80 -12.87 -8.20
CA VAL A 20 -2.84 -12.02 -7.44
C VAL A 20 -1.44 -12.64 -7.49
N THR A 21 -0.45 -11.81 -7.78
CA THR A 21 0.96 -12.21 -7.83
C THR A 21 1.75 -11.47 -6.75
N LEU A 22 2.46 -12.21 -5.90
CA LEU A 22 3.34 -11.67 -4.88
C LEU A 22 4.77 -12.13 -5.17
N VAL A 23 5.73 -11.23 -5.04
CA VAL A 23 7.16 -11.55 -5.15
C VAL A 23 7.80 -11.45 -3.79
N ASP A 24 8.23 -12.57 -3.22
CA ASP A 24 8.85 -12.58 -1.90
C ASP A 24 10.21 -11.85 -1.86
N PRO A 25 10.56 -11.23 -0.72
CA PRO A 25 9.77 -11.16 0.52
C PRO A 25 8.74 -10.02 0.53
N VAL A 26 7.59 -10.21 1.18
CA VAL A 26 6.57 -9.16 1.39
C VAL A 26 6.08 -9.13 2.85
N ASN A 27 5.49 -8.01 3.26
CA ASN A 27 4.83 -7.88 4.56
C ASN A 27 3.40 -7.34 4.39
N LEU A 28 2.41 -8.23 4.33
CA LEU A 28 1.02 -7.90 4.05
C LEU A 28 0.15 -8.31 5.23
N TYR A 29 -0.63 -7.40 5.79
CA TYR A 29 -1.50 -7.77 6.91
C TYR A 29 -2.82 -7.01 6.94
N GLY A 30 -3.94 -7.74 7.10
CA GLY A 30 -5.26 -7.16 7.28
C GLY A 30 -5.77 -6.33 6.11
N CYS A 31 -5.35 -6.63 4.87
CA CYS A 31 -5.65 -5.86 3.67
C CYS A 31 -6.39 -6.69 2.60
N THR A 32 -6.97 -6.02 1.61
CA THR A 32 -7.66 -6.66 0.48
C THR A 32 -6.95 -6.33 -0.83
N LEU A 33 -6.58 -7.35 -1.60
CA LEU A 33 -6.03 -7.22 -2.94
C LEU A 33 -7.03 -7.78 -3.94
N ALA A 34 -7.54 -6.96 -4.85
CA ALA A 34 -8.47 -7.41 -5.88
C ALA A 34 -7.76 -8.20 -7.01
N ASP A 35 -8.55 -8.64 -7.99
CA ASP A 35 -8.08 -9.54 -9.05
C ASP A 35 -6.91 -8.96 -9.85
N GLY A 36 -5.92 -9.81 -10.15
CA GLY A 36 -4.77 -9.46 -10.99
C GLY A 36 -3.83 -8.43 -10.37
N VAL A 37 -3.92 -8.15 -9.06
CA VAL A 37 -2.96 -7.28 -8.38
C VAL A 37 -1.58 -7.91 -8.39
N PHE A 38 -0.57 -7.11 -8.69
CA PHE A 38 0.84 -7.49 -8.61
C PHE A 38 1.51 -6.75 -7.46
N VAL A 39 2.22 -7.46 -6.60
CA VAL A 39 3.01 -6.90 -5.50
C VAL A 39 4.47 -7.35 -5.65
N GLY A 40 5.35 -6.38 -5.89
CA GLY A 40 6.79 -6.58 -5.98
C GLY A 40 7.43 -6.87 -4.62
N PRO A 41 8.73 -7.22 -4.60
CA PRO A 41 9.43 -7.57 -3.39
C PRO A 41 9.65 -6.36 -2.47
N PHE A 42 9.82 -6.65 -1.18
CA PHE A 42 10.03 -5.68 -0.10
C PHE A 42 8.91 -4.66 0.07
N VAL A 43 7.69 -4.99 -0.40
CA VAL A 43 6.51 -4.15 -0.19
C VAL A 43 5.89 -4.45 1.17
N GLU A 44 5.47 -3.39 1.87
CA GLU A 44 4.62 -3.49 3.05
C GLU A 44 3.24 -2.85 2.80
N ILE A 45 2.18 -3.62 3.05
CA ILE A 45 0.78 -3.16 2.98
C ILE A 45 0.12 -3.44 4.32
N GLN A 46 -0.32 -2.36 4.98
CA GLN A 46 -0.87 -2.42 6.32
C GLN A 46 -2.39 -2.66 6.32
N ARG A 47 -2.92 -2.94 7.51
CA ARG A 47 -4.33 -3.28 7.72
C ARG A 47 -5.31 -2.20 7.25
N ARG A 48 -6.51 -2.64 6.86
CA ARG A 48 -7.61 -1.80 6.35
C ARG A 48 -7.22 -1.00 5.11
N THR A 49 -6.36 -1.59 4.28
CA THR A 49 -6.00 -1.07 2.96
C THR A 49 -6.73 -1.90 1.90
N SER A 50 -7.20 -1.24 0.84
CA SER A 50 -7.78 -1.90 -0.32
C SER A 50 -7.03 -1.51 -1.60
N ILE A 51 -6.63 -2.51 -2.38
CA ILE A 51 -5.95 -2.35 -3.66
C ILE A 51 -6.88 -2.84 -4.77
N GLY A 52 -7.28 -1.96 -5.67
CA GLY A 52 -8.16 -2.28 -6.80
C GLY A 52 -7.51 -3.19 -7.84
N ALA A 53 -8.34 -3.77 -8.70
CA ALA A 53 -7.95 -4.80 -9.66
C ALA A 53 -6.87 -4.31 -10.64
N ARG A 54 -6.00 -5.23 -11.07
CA ARG A 54 -4.91 -5.01 -12.05
C ARG A 54 -3.87 -3.95 -11.63
N THR A 55 -3.93 -3.46 -10.41
CA THR A 55 -2.96 -2.51 -9.87
C THR A 55 -1.61 -3.18 -9.64
N ARG A 56 -0.54 -2.49 -10.00
CA ARG A 56 0.85 -2.97 -9.85
C ARG A 56 1.56 -2.14 -8.79
N VAL A 57 1.95 -2.78 -7.69
CA VAL A 57 2.75 -2.19 -6.63
C VAL A 57 4.21 -2.63 -6.80
N GLN A 58 5.09 -1.70 -7.12
CA GLN A 58 6.50 -1.98 -7.34
C GLN A 58 7.29 -2.06 -6.02
N SER A 59 8.53 -2.54 -6.09
CA SER A 59 9.31 -2.87 -4.89
C SER A 59 9.59 -1.67 -3.97
N HIS A 60 9.80 -1.97 -2.70
CA HIS A 60 10.07 -0.98 -1.64
C HIS A 60 8.96 0.05 -1.42
N ALA A 61 7.75 -0.16 -1.96
CA ALA A 61 6.61 0.67 -1.65
C ALA A 61 6.06 0.38 -0.24
N PHE A 62 5.55 1.42 0.41
CA PHE A 62 4.92 1.34 1.72
C PHE A 62 3.52 1.93 1.68
N ILE A 63 2.51 1.11 1.94
CA ILE A 63 1.10 1.51 1.94
C ILE A 63 0.54 1.40 3.35
N CYS A 64 0.29 2.56 3.97
CA CYS A 64 -0.19 2.65 5.35
C CYS A 64 -1.70 2.42 5.48
N GLU A 65 -2.15 2.19 6.72
CA GLU A 65 -3.56 1.92 7.05
C GLU A 65 -4.53 2.96 6.48
N LEU A 66 -5.72 2.51 6.10
CA LEU A 66 -6.84 3.33 5.58
C LEU A 66 -6.59 3.97 4.22
N VAL A 67 -5.61 3.46 3.46
CA VAL A 67 -5.42 3.83 2.06
C VAL A 67 -6.33 2.96 1.18
N THR A 68 -6.99 3.59 0.20
CA THR A 68 -7.70 2.90 -0.87
C THR A 68 -7.07 3.30 -2.20
N ILE A 69 -6.55 2.30 -2.93
CA ILE A 69 -6.00 2.46 -4.28
C ILE A 69 -7.03 1.92 -5.27
N GLY A 70 -7.28 2.67 -6.34
CA GLY A 70 -8.21 2.27 -7.39
C GLY A 70 -7.70 1.10 -8.24
N GLU A 71 -8.44 0.79 -9.30
CA GLU A 71 -8.05 -0.18 -10.32
C GLU A 71 -7.01 0.41 -11.29
N ASP A 72 -6.29 -0.46 -12.00
CA ASP A 72 -5.35 -0.10 -13.08
C ASP A 72 -4.30 0.95 -12.68
N CYS A 73 -3.94 1.00 -11.39
CA CYS A 73 -2.95 1.94 -10.88
C CYS A 73 -1.53 1.37 -11.00
N PHE A 74 -0.55 2.25 -11.12
CA PHE A 74 0.86 1.92 -11.05
C PHE A 74 1.52 2.65 -9.88
N ILE A 75 1.95 1.91 -8.86
CA ILE A 75 2.62 2.47 -7.70
C ILE A 75 4.12 2.27 -7.90
N SER A 76 4.84 3.37 -8.07
CA SER A 76 6.27 3.37 -8.37
C SER A 76 7.11 2.75 -7.26
N HIS A 77 8.32 2.34 -7.63
CA HIS A 77 9.34 1.86 -6.70
C HIS A 77 9.58 2.89 -5.59
N GLY A 78 9.62 2.43 -4.33
CA GLY A 78 9.91 3.30 -3.18
C GLY A 78 8.80 4.30 -2.81
N ALA A 79 7.60 4.20 -3.39
CA ALA A 79 6.50 5.09 -3.03
C ALA A 79 6.09 4.93 -1.56
N MET A 80 6.01 6.03 -0.82
CA MET A 80 5.61 6.04 0.60
C MET A 80 4.29 6.77 0.78
N PHE A 81 3.29 6.06 1.28
CA PHE A 81 1.99 6.64 1.62
C PHE A 81 2.00 7.13 3.06
N ILE A 82 1.39 8.30 3.29
CA ILE A 82 1.16 8.85 4.62
C ILE A 82 -0.33 9.04 4.84
N ASN A 83 -0.85 8.57 5.96
CA ASN A 83 -2.24 8.78 6.37
C ASN A 83 -2.35 9.90 7.42
N ASP A 84 -1.55 10.93 7.22
CA ASP A 84 -1.48 12.07 8.11
C ASP A 84 -2.17 13.27 7.45
N PRO A 85 -3.28 13.80 7.99
CA PRO A 85 -3.83 15.05 7.51
C PRO A 85 -2.86 16.19 7.79
N PHE A 86 -2.07 16.56 6.77
CA PHE A 86 -1.27 17.79 6.74
C PHE A 86 -2.21 19.01 6.72
N LYS A 87 -2.78 19.37 7.87
CA LYS A 87 -3.59 20.58 8.04
C LYS A 87 -2.81 21.75 8.66
N ILE A 88 -1.71 21.46 9.37
CA ILE A 88 -1.01 22.46 10.20
C ILE A 88 0.53 22.38 10.03
N GLY A 89 1.02 21.75 8.97
CA GLY A 89 2.47 21.65 8.73
C GLY A 89 3.21 20.73 9.71
N GLY A 90 2.52 19.78 10.35
CA GLY A 90 3.11 18.78 11.22
C GLY A 90 2.27 17.50 11.30
N PRO A 91 2.84 16.40 11.83
CA PRO A 91 2.14 15.11 11.91
C PRO A 91 0.90 15.16 12.82
N ALA A 92 -0.11 14.34 12.56
CA ALA A 92 -1.40 14.19 13.24
C ALA A 92 -1.29 13.63 14.67
N ARG A 93 -0.08 13.33 15.15
CA ARG A 93 0.21 12.87 16.52
C ARG A 93 -0.75 11.79 17.03
N GLY A 94 -1.20 10.90 16.15
CA GLY A 94 -2.08 9.78 16.51
C GLY A 94 -3.57 10.13 16.71
N THR A 95 -4.02 11.33 16.35
CA THR A 95 -5.45 11.69 16.41
C THR A 95 -6.23 11.09 15.23
N ARG A 96 -6.92 9.97 15.47
CA ARG A 96 -7.84 9.36 14.48
C ARG A 96 -9.08 10.25 14.32
N HIS A 97 -9.12 11.09 13.29
CA HIS A 97 -10.34 11.81 12.94
C HIS A 97 -11.20 10.92 12.04
N SER A 98 -12.21 10.27 12.63
CA SER A 98 -13.27 9.56 11.92
C SER A 98 -14.01 10.53 11.00
N GLY A 99 -13.86 10.37 9.68
CA GLY A 99 -14.69 11.06 8.68
C GLY A 99 -13.97 11.98 7.69
N LYS A 100 -12.63 11.96 7.57
CA LYS A 100 -11.92 12.72 6.53
C LYS A 100 -11.30 11.78 5.50
N LYS A 101 -11.50 12.09 4.22
CA LYS A 101 -10.88 11.37 3.09
C LYS A 101 -9.37 11.30 3.33
N PRO A 102 -8.72 10.13 3.19
CA PRO A 102 -7.28 10.05 3.29
C PRO A 102 -6.69 11.06 2.30
N THR A 103 -5.77 11.90 2.78
CA THR A 103 -5.01 12.80 1.92
C THR A 103 -4.37 11.92 0.85
N SER A 104 -4.69 12.18 -0.41
CA SER A 104 -3.93 11.62 -1.53
C SER A 104 -2.46 11.77 -1.17
N ALA A 105 -1.75 10.65 -1.06
CA ALA A 105 -0.32 10.68 -0.81
C ALA A 105 0.35 11.65 -1.81
N ILE A 106 1.58 12.07 -1.53
CA ILE A 106 2.45 12.56 -2.59
C ILE A 106 2.69 11.33 -3.50
N VAL A 107 1.72 11.02 -4.35
CA VAL A 107 1.84 10.02 -5.38
C VAL A 107 2.61 10.78 -6.44
N SER A 108 3.89 10.43 -6.61
CA SER A 108 4.44 10.44 -7.96
C SER A 108 3.75 9.30 -8.73
N ALA A 109 2.42 9.36 -8.87
CA ALA A 109 1.70 8.59 -9.85
C ALA A 109 2.09 9.26 -11.15
N LEU A 110 3.11 8.71 -11.80
CA LEU A 110 3.17 8.83 -13.23
C LEU A 110 1.83 8.31 -13.71
N GLU A 111 1.06 9.18 -14.37
CA GLU A 111 -0.11 8.77 -15.13
C GLU A 111 0.25 7.50 -15.94
N PRO A 112 -0.69 6.56 -16.13
CA PRO A 112 -0.42 5.36 -16.91
C PRO A 112 0.21 5.79 -18.24
N THR A 113 1.48 5.46 -18.44
CA THR A 113 2.12 5.66 -19.73
C THR A 113 1.26 4.85 -20.71
N PRO A 114 0.68 5.48 -21.74
CA PRO A 114 -0.10 4.76 -22.74
C PRO A 114 0.75 3.60 -23.27
N PRO A 115 0.12 2.48 -23.68
CA PRO A 115 0.87 1.34 -24.19
C PRO A 115 1.78 1.81 -25.32
N SER A 116 3.08 1.93 -25.02
CA SER A 116 4.09 2.17 -26.04
C SER A 116 4.25 0.85 -26.78
N CYS A 117 3.39 0.66 -27.79
CA CYS A 117 3.68 -0.13 -28.98
C CYS A 117 4.84 0.58 -29.72
N PRO A 118 5.84 -0.11 -30.29
CA PRO A 118 5.89 -1.53 -30.66
C PRO A 118 6.84 -2.42 -29.85
#